data_AF-A0A933DYJ5-F1
#
_entry.id   AF-A0A933DYJ5-F1
#
_cell.length_a   1.000
_cell.length_b   1.000
_cell.length_c   1.000
_cell.angle_alpha   90.00
_cell.angle_beta   90.00
_cell.angle_gamma   90.00
#
_symmetry.space_group_name_H-M   'P 1'
#
loop_
_entity.id
_entity.type
_entity.pdbx_description
1 polymer ?
#
loop_
_entity_poly.entity_id
_entity_poly.type
_entity_poly.pdbx_seq_one_letter_code
_entity_poly.pdbx_strand_id
1 'polypeptide(L)'
;LIYWLVILAALVIAFNSLGLTYITELLRQVVLFVPKVIVALLILAFGAYFARFVGGTVMTYCKNVGIQDGELLGNLAQYAIMTFVVLIALEQVEVGGEIVRLSFLILLGGVVFALALAFGLGGQAKVAKMLERWWPSNRDKDK
;
A
#
# COMPACT_ATOMS: atom_id res chain seq x y z
N LEU A 1 -6.39 28.80 20.33
CA LEU A 1 -7.15 27.61 19.86
C LEU A 1 -8.66 27.79 20.02
N ILE A 2 -9.18 28.01 21.24
CA ILE A 2 -10.63 28.20 21.49
C ILE A 2 -11.24 29.41 20.76
N TYR A 3 -10.53 30.55 20.73
CA TYR A 3 -10.99 31.75 20.01
C TYR A 3 -11.17 31.53 18.50
N TRP A 4 -10.24 30.80 17.88
CA TRP A 4 -10.33 30.39 16.47
C TRP A 4 -11.47 29.41 16.22
N LEU A 5 -11.72 28.50 17.17
CA LEU A 5 -12.84 27.55 17.13
C LEU A 5 -14.20 28.26 17.19
N VAL A 6 -14.33 29.29 18.03
CA VAL A 6 -15.55 30.09 18.18
C VAL A 6 -15.82 30.92 16.92
N ILE A 7 -14.78 31.52 16.33
CA ILE A 7 -14.89 32.24 15.05
C ILE A 7 -15.33 31.31 13.92
N LEU A 8 -14.78 30.09 13.85
CA LEU A 8 -15.16 29.08 12.85
C LEU A 8 -16.62 28.64 13.03
N ALA A 9 -17.05 28.39 14.27
CA ALA A 9 -18.43 28.00 14.57
C ALA A 9 -19.43 29.10 14.20
N ALA A 10 -19.13 30.37 14.49
CA ALA A 10 -19.98 31.50 14.13
C ALA A 10 -20.11 31.67 12.61
N LEU A 11 -19.01 31.48 11.87
CA LEU A 11 -18.99 31.57 10.41
C LEU A 11 -19.83 30.46 9.76
N VAL A 12 -19.72 29.22 10.28
CA VAL A 12 -20.51 28.06 9.84
C VAL A 12 -22.00 28.31 10.01
N ILE A 13 -22.43 28.86 11.14
CA ILE A 13 -23.84 29.18 11.42
C ILE A 13 -24.36 30.27 10.47
N ALA A 14 -23.55 31.30 10.20
CA ALA A 14 -23.89 32.37 9.27
C ALA A 14 -24.05 31.86 7.82
N PHE A 15 -23.17 30.96 7.36
CA PHE A 15 -23.29 30.33 6.03
C PHE A 15 -24.47 29.35 5.94
N ASN A 16 -24.78 28.64 7.03
CA ASN A 16 -25.95 27.76 7.09
C ASN A 16 -27.26 28.55 7.00
N SER A 17 -27.29 29.77 7.57
CA SER A 17 -28.44 30.69 7.49
C SER A 17 -28.68 31.29 6.10
N LEU A 18 -27.68 31.29 5.22
CA LEU A 18 -27.79 31.76 3.83
C LEU A 18 -28.24 30.65 2.86
N GLY A 19 -28.50 29.43 3.34
CA GLY A 19 -28.86 28.28 2.50
C GLY A 19 -27.67 27.62 1.79
N LEU A 20 -26.43 27.99 2.16
CA LEU A 20 -25.21 27.37 1.62
C LEU A 20 -24.85 26.10 2.40
N THR A 21 -25.78 25.15 2.48
CA THR A 21 -25.55 23.80 3.04
C THR A 21 -24.30 23.14 2.44
N TYR A 22 -23.97 23.49 1.20
CA TYR A 22 -22.74 23.09 0.51
C TYR A 22 -21.45 23.52 1.24
N ILE A 23 -21.36 24.76 1.74
CA ILE A 23 -20.16 25.23 2.44
C ILE A 23 -20.03 24.55 3.81
N THR A 24 -21.16 24.33 4.50
CA THR A 24 -21.21 23.60 5.78
C THR A 24 -20.72 22.16 5.63
N GLU A 25 -21.09 21.48 4.54
CA GLU A 25 -20.68 20.11 4.24
C GLU A 25 -19.19 20.04 3.87
N LEU A 26 -18.69 20.99 3.07
CA LEU A 26 -17.27 21.08 2.74
C LEU A 26 -16.41 21.33 4.00
N LEU A 27 -16.85 22.21 4.90
CA LEU A 27 -16.18 22.44 6.18
C LEU A 27 -16.21 21.21 7.08
N ARG A 28 -17.33 20.48 7.14
CA ARG A 28 -17.43 19.22 7.89
C ARG A 28 -16.47 18.16 7.34
N GLN A 29 -16.34 18.05 6.02
CA GLN A 29 -15.40 17.14 5.37
C GLN A 29 -13.94 17.49 5.70
N VAL A 30 -13.59 18.78 5.74
CA VAL A 30 -12.26 19.25 6.14
C VAL A 30 -11.97 18.94 7.62
N VAL A 31 -12.95 19.09 8.51
CA VAL A 31 -12.77 18.72 9.93
C VAL A 31 -12.59 17.22 10.10
N LEU A 32 -13.33 16.39 9.35
CA LEU A 32 -13.19 14.93 9.36
C LEU A 32 -11.93 14.43 8.65
N PHE A 33 -11.28 15.26 7.83
CA PHE A 33 -10.01 14.95 7.18
C PHE A 33 -8.86 14.87 8.18
N VAL A 34 -8.83 15.77 9.18
CA VAL A 34 -7.77 15.82 10.19
C VAL A 34 -7.55 14.47 10.91
N PRO A 35 -8.57 13.82 11.50
CA PRO A 35 -8.38 12.51 12.14
C PRO A 35 -7.97 11.43 11.14
N LYS A 36 -8.47 11.45 9.89
CA LYS A 36 -8.06 10.50 8.86
C LYS A 36 -6.57 10.59 8.54
N VAL A 37 -6.04 11.81 8.41
CA VAL A 37 -4.60 12.04 8.19
C VAL A 37 -3.77 11.51 9.35
N ILE A 38 -4.22 11.72 10.60
CA ILE A 38 -3.52 11.18 11.77
C ILE A 38 -3.48 9.65 11.72
N VAL A 39 -4.60 8.99 11.42
CA VAL A 39 -4.64 7.53 11.29
C VAL A 39 -3.75 7.04 10.14
N ALA A 40 -3.75 7.73 9.00
CA ALA A 40 -2.88 7.38 7.88
C ALA A 40 -1.39 7.51 8.23
N LEU A 41 -1.00 8.57 8.95
CA LEU A 41 0.36 8.73 9.45
C LEU A 41 0.74 7.63 10.45
N LEU A 42 -0.18 7.23 11.33
CA LEU A 42 0.04 6.09 12.22
C LEU A 42 0.25 4.80 11.43
N ILE A 43 -0.59 4.52 10.43
CA ILE A 43 -0.44 3.34 9.56
C ILE A 43 0.91 3.36 8.85
N LEU A 44 1.35 4.51 8.31
CA LEU A 44 2.67 4.62 7.69
C LEU A 44 3.80 4.39 8.69
N ALA A 45 3.71 4.95 9.90
CA ALA A 45 4.75 4.80 10.92
C ALA A 45 4.86 3.34 11.39
N PHE A 46 3.75 2.72 11.80
CA PHE A 46 3.70 1.33 12.23
C PHE A 46 4.02 0.37 11.08
N GLY A 47 3.48 0.63 9.89
CA GLY A 47 3.71 -0.18 8.71
C GLY A 47 5.16 -0.12 8.22
N ALA A 48 5.81 1.04 8.25
CA ALA A 48 7.23 1.15 7.92
C ALA A 48 8.12 0.42 8.94
N TYR A 49 7.77 0.51 10.22
CA TYR A 49 8.45 -0.27 11.27
C TYR A 49 8.29 -1.77 11.04
N PHE A 50 7.07 -2.22 10.76
CA PHE A 50 6.76 -3.62 10.45
C PHE A 50 7.47 -4.11 9.19
N ALA A 51 7.48 -3.32 8.12
CA ALA A 51 8.18 -3.64 6.88
C ALA A 51 9.68 -3.84 7.09
N ARG A 52 10.32 -2.97 7.88
CA ARG A 52 11.74 -3.10 8.25
C ARG A 52 11.99 -4.33 9.11
N PHE A 53 11.12 -4.60 10.08
CA PHE A 53 11.22 -5.78 10.93
C PHE A 53 11.17 -7.07 10.11
N VAL A 54 10.20 -7.18 9.20
CA VAL A 54 10.07 -8.35 8.32
C VAL A 54 11.24 -8.44 7.34
N GLY A 55 11.64 -7.34 6.70
CA GLY A 55 12.78 -7.32 5.79
C GLY A 55 14.09 -7.75 6.46
N GLY A 56 14.36 -7.25 7.67
CA GLY A 56 15.53 -7.65 8.46
C GLY A 56 15.48 -9.11 8.93
N THR A 57 14.28 -9.60 9.25
CA THR A 57 14.07 -11.01 9.59
C THR A 57 14.39 -11.90 8.39
N VAL A 58 13.84 -11.60 7.22
CA VAL A 58 14.10 -12.33 5.96
C VAL A 58 15.59 -12.30 5.60
N MET A 59 16.23 -11.14 5.69
CA MET A 59 17.67 -10.99 5.45
C MET A 59 18.52 -11.86 6.38
N THR A 60 18.18 -11.90 7.67
CA THR A 60 18.88 -12.72 8.66
C THR A 60 18.71 -14.22 8.37
N TYR A 61 17.50 -14.65 8.02
CA TYR A 61 17.25 -16.04 7.62
C TYR A 61 18.04 -16.43 6.35
N CYS A 62 18.06 -15.57 5.32
CA CYS A 62 18.79 -15.87 4.09
C CYS A 62 20.32 -15.92 4.30
N LYS A 63 20.87 -15.05 5.15
CA LYS A 63 22.29 -15.10 5.53
C LYS A 63 22.62 -16.41 6.25
N ASN A 64 21.75 -16.89 7.13
CA ASN A 64 21.95 -18.15 7.86
C ASN A 64 21.91 -19.39 6.95
N VAL A 65 21.18 -19.35 5.83
CA VAL A 65 21.07 -20.46 4.86
C VAL A 65 22.17 -20.40 3.78
N GLY A 66 23.07 -19.40 3.83
CA GLY A 66 24.18 -19.28 2.89
C GLY A 66 23.78 -18.73 1.52
N ILE A 67 22.62 -18.08 1.41
CA ILE A 67 22.18 -17.41 0.18
C ILE A 67 22.93 -16.07 0.08
N GLN A 68 23.84 -15.94 -0.89
CA GLN A 68 24.63 -14.71 -1.10
C GLN A 68 23.76 -13.46 -1.30
N ASP A 69 22.55 -13.61 -1.85
CA ASP A 69 21.61 -12.52 -2.16
C ASP A 69 20.56 -12.26 -1.07
N GLY A 70 20.83 -12.61 0.20
CA GLY A 70 19.87 -12.40 1.30
C GLY A 70 19.43 -10.96 1.51
N GLU A 71 20.27 -9.99 1.14
CA GLU A 71 19.94 -8.56 1.17
C GLU A 71 18.91 -8.18 0.09
N LEU A 72 18.99 -8.77 -1.11
CA LEU A 72 18.02 -8.52 -2.18
C LEU A 72 16.64 -9.05 -1.81
N LEU A 73 16.57 -10.26 -1.23
CA LEU A 73 15.33 -10.87 -0.76
C LEU A 73 14.69 -10.08 0.40
N GLY A 74 15.50 -9.65 1.37
CA GLY A 74 15.03 -8.81 2.48
C GLY A 74 14.50 -7.46 2.01
N ASN A 75 15.23 -6.80 1.11
CA ASN A 75 14.79 -5.53 0.52
C ASN A 75 13.52 -5.70 -0.31
N LEU A 76 13.40 -6.77 -1.11
CA LEU A 76 12.21 -7.04 -1.90
C LEU A 76 10.98 -7.25 -1.00
N ALA A 77 11.12 -8.01 0.09
CA ALA A 77 10.06 -8.20 1.07
C ALA A 77 9.65 -6.88 1.74
N GLN A 78 10.63 -6.06 2.13
CA GLN A 78 10.38 -4.75 2.71
C GLN A 78 9.64 -3.83 1.73
N TYR A 79 10.06 -3.77 0.47
CA TYR A 79 9.41 -2.96 -0.58
C TYR A 79 7.98 -3.44 -0.86
N ALA A 80 7.75 -4.76 -0.88
CA ALA A 80 6.42 -5.32 -1.05
C ALA A 80 5.48 -4.86 0.07
N ILE A 81 5.89 -5.04 1.33
CA ILE A 81 5.08 -4.63 2.50
C ILE A 81 4.88 -3.11 2.51
N MET A 82 5.94 -2.34 2.25
CA MET A 82 5.86 -0.88 2.20
C MET A 82 4.86 -0.40 1.15
N THR A 83 4.81 -1.06 -0.02
CA THR A 83 3.82 -0.76 -1.05
C THR A 83 2.40 -0.93 -0.51
N PHE A 84 2.08 -2.06 0.13
CA PHE A 84 0.77 -2.27 0.73
C PHE A 84 0.44 -1.25 1.83
N VAL A 85 1.40 -0.93 2.70
CA VAL A 85 1.24 0.07 3.76
C VAL A 85 0.89 1.44 3.18
N VAL A 86 1.56 1.85 2.11
CA VAL A 86 1.27 3.11 1.41
C VAL A 86 -0.12 3.08 0.80
N LEU A 87 -0.55 1.95 0.21
CA LEU A 87 -1.90 1.82 -0.34
C LEU A 87 -2.98 2.00 0.72
N ILE A 88 -2.83 1.32 1.86
CA ILE A 88 -3.79 1.43 2.98
C ILE A 88 -3.81 2.86 3.53
N ALA A 89 -2.66 3.51 3.65
CA ALA A 89 -2.60 4.90 4.11
C ALA A 89 -3.26 5.88 3.14
N LEU A 90 -3.06 5.70 1.82
CA LEU A 90 -3.72 6.50 0.80
C LEU A 90 -5.24 6.28 0.79
N GLU A 91 -5.68 5.05 1.00
CA GLU A 91 -7.08 4.71 1.14
C GLU A 91 -7.72 5.43 2.33
N GLN A 92 -7.05 5.44 3.49
CA GLN A 92 -7.55 6.07 4.72
C GLN A 92 -7.77 7.58 4.57
N VAL A 93 -6.97 8.24 3.73
CA VAL A 93 -6.97 9.70 3.53
C VAL A 93 -8.20 10.17 2.73
N GLU A 94 -8.80 9.30 1.91
CA GLU A 94 -10.06 9.55 1.16
C GLU A 94 -10.19 10.94 0.51
N VAL A 95 -9.10 11.48 -0.06
CA VAL A 95 -9.11 12.79 -0.71
C VAL A 95 -9.80 12.70 -2.07
N GLY A 96 -10.78 13.59 -2.30
CA GLY A 96 -11.43 13.72 -3.62
C GLY A 96 -12.64 12.80 -3.84
N GLY A 97 -13.07 12.05 -2.82
CA GLY A 97 -14.25 11.18 -2.90
C GLY A 97 -14.02 9.88 -3.65
N GLU A 98 -15.08 9.10 -3.81
CA GLU A 98 -15.01 7.71 -4.29
C GLU A 98 -14.51 7.60 -5.74
N ILE A 99 -14.89 8.54 -6.61
CA ILE A 99 -14.49 8.53 -8.02
C ILE A 99 -12.97 8.68 -8.19
N VAL A 100 -12.37 9.62 -7.45
CA VAL A 100 -10.93 9.87 -7.49
C VAL A 100 -10.18 8.65 -6.93
N ARG A 101 -10.67 8.09 -5.82
CA ARG A 101 -10.15 6.86 -5.21
C ARG A 101 -10.19 5.68 -6.18
N LEU A 102 -11.32 5.42 -6.84
CA LEU A 102 -11.48 4.33 -7.81
C LEU A 102 -10.54 4.49 -8.99
N SER A 103 -10.39 5.71 -9.52
CA SER A 103 -9.49 6.01 -10.63
C SER A 103 -8.03 5.70 -10.26
N PHE A 104 -7.61 6.12 -9.06
CA PHE A 104 -6.26 5.85 -8.56
C PHE A 104 -6.02 4.35 -8.35
N LEU A 105 -7.00 3.63 -7.77
CA LEU A 105 -6.93 2.19 -7.56
C LEU A 105 -6.84 1.41 -8.88
N ILE A 106 -7.61 1.80 -9.90
CA ILE A 106 -7.57 1.16 -11.22
C ILE A 106 -6.22 1.40 -11.90
N LEU A 107 -5.73 2.64 -11.88
CA LEU A 107 -4.42 2.99 -12.46
C LEU A 107 -3.28 2.23 -11.78
N LEU A 108 -3.22 2.28 -10.45
CA LEU A 108 -2.19 1.61 -9.67
C LEU A 108 -2.32 0.09 -9.81
N GLY A 109 -3.54 -0.43 -9.74
CA GLY A 109 -3.83 -1.85 -9.95
C GLY A 109 -3.35 -2.34 -11.31
N GLY A 110 -3.53 -1.53 -12.37
CA GLY A 110 -2.99 -1.81 -13.70
C GLY A 110 -1.46 -1.90 -13.72
N VAL A 111 -0.76 -0.97 -13.07
CA VAL A 111 0.71 -0.98 -12.97
C VAL A 111 1.20 -2.22 -12.20
N VAL A 112 0.59 -2.50 -11.04
CA VAL A 112 0.93 -3.67 -10.21
C VAL A 112 0.65 -4.97 -10.97
N PHE A 113 -0.45 -5.04 -11.69
CA PHE A 113 -0.82 -6.20 -12.50
C PHE A 113 0.17 -6.42 -13.66
N ALA A 114 0.58 -5.36 -14.34
CA ALA A 114 1.60 -5.44 -15.40
C ALA A 114 2.95 -5.94 -14.85
N LEU A 115 3.39 -5.42 -13.69
CA LEU A 115 4.59 -5.91 -13.01
C LEU A 115 4.44 -7.37 -12.60
N ALA A 116 3.31 -7.75 -12.01
CA ALA A 116 3.06 -9.14 -11.60
C ALA A 116 3.14 -10.11 -12.78
N LEU A 117 2.59 -9.75 -13.94
CA LEU A 117 2.72 -10.54 -15.17
C LEU A 117 4.15 -10.57 -15.69
N ALA A 118 4.88 -9.45 -15.69
CA ALA A 118 6.26 -9.39 -16.13
C ALA A 118 7.18 -10.27 -15.28
N PHE A 119 7.04 -10.22 -13.96
CA PHE A 119 7.77 -11.08 -13.03
C PHE A 119 7.33 -12.55 -13.14
N GLY A 120 6.02 -12.81 -13.28
CA GLY A 120 5.46 -14.17 -13.42
C GLY A 120 5.95 -14.88 -14.68
N LEU A 121 5.85 -14.21 -15.84
CA LEU A 121 6.32 -14.74 -17.13
C LEU A 121 7.86 -14.78 -17.19
N GLY A 122 8.55 -13.75 -16.68
CA GLY A 122 10.02 -13.70 -16.67
C GLY A 122 10.69 -14.76 -15.78
N GLY A 123 10.02 -15.19 -14.71
CA GLY A 123 10.49 -16.24 -13.81
C GLY A 123 10.26 -17.67 -14.32
N GLN A 124 9.36 -17.86 -15.29
CA GLN A 124 8.90 -19.18 -15.75
C GLN A 124 10.06 -20.11 -16.14
N ALA A 125 11.07 -19.59 -16.85
CA ALA A 125 12.21 -20.41 -17.30
C ALA A 125 13.08 -20.93 -16.13
N LYS A 126 13.26 -20.15 -15.06
CA LYS A 126 13.98 -20.61 -13.86
C LYS A 126 13.17 -21.61 -13.05
N VAL A 127 11.86 -21.38 -12.93
CA VAL A 127 10.95 -22.30 -12.24
C VAL A 127 10.84 -23.64 -12.98
N ALA A 128 10.76 -23.62 -14.31
CA ALA A 128 10.73 -24.83 -15.15
C ALA A 128 11.97 -25.71 -14.92
N LYS A 129 13.18 -25.12 -14.94
CA LYS A 129 14.43 -25.85 -14.64
C LYS A 129 14.47 -26.43 -13.22
N MET A 130 13.93 -25.71 -12.24
CA MET A 130 13.86 -26.18 -10.85
C MET A 130 12.88 -27.37 -10.72
N LEU A 131 11.75 -27.30 -11.43
CA LEU A 131 10.72 -28.34 -11.43
C LEU A 131 11.21 -29.61 -12.12
N GLU A 132 11.91 -29.51 -13.25
CA GLU A 132 12.56 -30.64 -13.93
C GLU A 132 13.59 -31.35 -13.05
N ARG A 133 14.29 -30.61 -12.19
CA ARG A 133 15.27 -31.16 -11.25
C ARG A 133 14.62 -31.94 -10.10
N TRP A 134 13.45 -31.50 -9.65
CA TRP A 134 12.69 -32.15 -8.57
C TRP A 134 11.82 -33.30 -9.08
N TRP A 135 11.37 -33.20 -10.32
CA TRP A 135 10.60 -34.23 -11.02
C TRP A 135 11.40 -34.72 -12.23
N PRO A 136 12.41 -35.60 -12.02
CA PRO A 136 13.06 -36.29 -13.13
C PRO A 136 12.00 -37.14 -13.81
N SER A 137 11.42 -36.61 -14.88
CA SER A 137 10.48 -37.32 -15.73
C SER A 137 11.20 -38.53 -16.29
N ASN A 138 10.97 -39.69 -15.69
CA ASN A 138 11.48 -40.98 -16.13
C ASN A 138 10.76 -41.46 -17.42
N ARG A 139 10.50 -40.55 -18.37
CA ARG A 139 9.82 -40.83 -19.65
C ARG A 139 10.79 -41.10 -20.81
N ASP A 140 11.94 -41.69 -20.51
CA ASP A 140 12.89 -42.18 -21.53
C ASP A 140 13.14 -43.70 -21.40
N LYS A 141 12.08 -44.42 -21.03
CA LYS A 141 11.98 -45.88 -21.19
C LYS A 141 10.60 -46.23 -21.72
N ASP A 142 10.33 -45.87 -22.96
CA ASP A 142 9.77 -46.88 -23.85
C ASP A 142 10.20 -46.65 -25.29
N LYS A 143 10.48 -47.77 -25.92
CA LYS A 143 11.20 -47.93 -27.19
C LYS A 143 10.37 -47.54 -28.39
#